data_AF-A0A9E5KSG5-F1
#
_entry.id   AF-A0A9E5KSG5-F1
#
_cell.length_a   1.000
_cell.length_b   1.000
_cell.length_c   1.000
_cell.angle_alpha   90.00
_cell.angle_beta   90.00
_cell.angle_gamma   90.00
#
_symmetry.space_group_name_H-M   'P 1'
#
loop_
_entity.id
_entity.type
_entity.pdbx_description
1 polymer ?
#
loop_
_entity_poly.entity_id
_entity_poly.type
_entity_poly.pdbx_seq_one_letter_code
_entity_poly.pdbx_strand_id
1 'polypeptide(L)'
;MQNYSCPPKLRVRRLLKNEIGSAYKIYAEAGRDYRFASEEQLLKIYENGVIWGAFEGGALDACTAVCRADSPADICTAAMKTRLFLPENTLMLPCAGGCDENILSSIFSCAALDADSLLIPVKSASNQLSSAFDAGFSLVAMRPLFELRPHYIFKRKSLDFKSPSVKMNIADTLSLSRALENGFTGVSLEREYVIMK
;
A
#
# COMPACT_ATOMS: atom_id res chain seq x y z
N MET A 1 27.35 2.27 35.00
CA MET A 1 26.40 1.26 34.45
C MET A 1 25.66 1.91 33.30
N GLN A 2 26.05 1.60 32.05
CA GLN A 2 25.28 2.01 30.88
C GLN A 2 24.13 1.02 30.71
N ASN A 3 22.89 1.51 30.77
CA ASN A 3 21.72 0.74 30.41
C ASN A 3 21.79 0.46 28.90
N TYR A 4 22.23 -0.73 28.53
CA TYR A 4 22.02 -1.25 27.18
C TYR A 4 20.53 -1.56 27.04
N SER A 5 19.72 -0.56 26.70
CA SER A 5 18.36 -0.81 26.24
C SER A 5 18.47 -1.57 24.92
N CYS A 6 18.15 -2.86 24.94
CA CYS A 6 17.98 -3.65 23.72
C CYS A 6 16.98 -2.91 22.82
N PRO A 7 17.33 -2.57 21.58
CA PRO A 7 16.39 -1.86 20.71
C PRO A 7 15.10 -2.68 20.59
N PRO A 8 13.93 -2.02 20.62
CA PRO A 8 12.66 -2.71 20.53
C PRO A 8 12.65 -3.60 19.28
N LYS A 9 12.35 -4.89 19.44
CA LYS A 9 12.28 -5.82 18.31
C LYS A 9 11.04 -5.50 17.48
N LEU A 10 11.24 -5.03 16.26
CA LEU A 10 10.19 -4.93 15.25
C LEU A 10 9.52 -6.31 15.09
N ARG A 11 8.19 -6.34 15.17
CA ARG A 11 7.39 -7.55 14.95
C ARG A 11 6.26 -7.25 13.98
N VAL A 12 6.23 -7.96 12.86
CA VAL A 12 5.11 -7.90 11.89
C VAL A 12 4.18 -9.09 12.12
N ARG A 13 2.88 -8.83 12.23
CA ARG A 13 1.85 -9.88 12.36
C ARG A 13 0.48 -9.38 11.94
N ARG A 14 -0.47 -10.31 11.78
CA ARG A 14 -1.89 -9.97 11.66
C ARG A 14 -2.40 -9.32 12.95
N LEU A 15 -3.24 -8.31 12.80
CA LEU A 15 -3.94 -7.65 13.90
C LEU A 15 -4.99 -8.59 14.49
N LEU A 16 -5.27 -8.39 15.77
CA LEU A 16 -6.40 -8.97 16.47
C LEU A 16 -7.60 -8.02 16.38
N LYS A 17 -8.82 -8.56 16.55
CA LYS A 17 -10.06 -7.76 16.49
C LYS A 17 -10.07 -6.58 17.48
N ASN A 18 -9.50 -6.74 18.67
CA ASN A 18 -9.40 -5.68 19.67
C ASN A 18 -8.35 -4.60 19.34
N GLU A 19 -7.54 -4.78 18.29
CA GLU A 19 -6.51 -3.84 17.84
C GLU A 19 -6.98 -2.94 16.69
N ILE A 20 -8.17 -3.17 16.14
CA ILE A 20 -8.75 -2.40 15.03
C ILE A 20 -8.86 -0.91 15.37
N GLY A 21 -9.23 -0.57 16.61
CA GLY A 21 -9.24 0.82 17.06
C GLY A 21 -7.87 1.50 17.00
N SER A 22 -6.77 0.75 17.16
CA SER A 22 -5.41 1.29 16.99
C SER A 22 -5.08 1.51 15.52
N ALA A 23 -5.47 0.57 14.64
CA ALA A 23 -5.33 0.75 13.20
C ALA A 23 -6.11 1.97 12.69
N TYR A 24 -7.35 2.15 13.18
CA TYR A 24 -8.17 3.31 12.85
C TYR A 24 -7.46 4.62 13.18
N LYS A 25 -6.84 4.73 14.37
CA LYS A 25 -6.08 5.94 14.76
C LYS A 25 -4.95 6.25 13.79
N ILE A 26 -4.14 5.25 13.43
CA ILE A 26 -3.03 5.42 12.47
C ILE A 26 -3.53 5.90 11.11
N TYR A 27 -4.59 5.28 10.57
CA TYR A 27 -5.18 5.73 9.31
C TYR A 27 -5.77 7.15 9.40
N ALA A 28 -6.42 7.49 10.51
CA ALA A 28 -6.99 8.81 10.73
C ALA A 28 -5.90 9.89 10.79
N GLU A 29 -4.78 9.61 11.46
CA GLU A 29 -3.61 10.51 11.55
C GLU A 29 -2.89 10.69 10.21
N ALA A 30 -2.87 9.66 9.36
CA ALA A 30 -2.30 9.71 8.01
C ALA A 30 -3.12 10.61 7.05
N GLY A 31 -4.33 11.01 7.44
CA GLY A 31 -5.06 12.11 6.85
C GLY A 31 -5.90 11.75 5.61
N ARG A 32 -6.07 12.72 4.70
CA ARG A 32 -7.12 12.67 3.67
C ARG A 32 -7.02 11.52 2.69
N ASP A 33 -5.82 11.00 2.46
CA ASP A 33 -5.58 9.94 1.49
C ASP A 33 -6.00 8.55 2.02
N TYR A 34 -6.31 8.47 3.32
CA TYR A 34 -6.72 7.26 4.03
C TYR A 34 -8.17 7.31 4.54
N ARG A 35 -8.97 8.26 4.02
CA ARG A 35 -10.38 8.45 4.42
C ARG A 35 -11.29 7.23 4.21
N PHE A 36 -10.85 6.23 3.44
CA PHE A 36 -11.56 4.97 3.28
C PHE A 36 -11.61 4.14 4.58
N ALA A 37 -10.71 4.40 5.54
CA ALA A 37 -10.52 3.58 6.73
C ALA A 37 -11.25 4.16 7.95
N SER A 38 -12.58 4.26 7.89
CA SER A 38 -13.35 4.41 9.15
C SER A 38 -13.23 3.14 9.98
N GLU A 39 -13.47 3.21 11.29
CA GLU A 39 -13.43 2.03 12.15
C GLU A 39 -14.39 0.93 11.68
N GLU A 40 -15.60 1.31 11.22
CA GLU A 40 -16.58 0.38 10.63
C GLU A 40 -16.04 -0.27 9.34
N GLN A 41 -15.37 0.50 8.48
CA GLN A 41 -14.77 0.00 7.23
C GLN A 41 -13.63 -0.97 7.52
N LEU A 42 -12.78 -0.67 8.51
CA LEU A 42 -11.72 -1.57 8.94
C LEU A 42 -12.26 -2.85 9.57
N LEU A 43 -13.37 -2.79 10.30
CA LEU A 43 -14.06 -3.99 10.81
C LEU A 43 -14.59 -4.86 9.66
N LYS A 44 -15.26 -4.26 8.66
CA LYS A 44 -15.74 -5.00 7.46
C LYS A 44 -14.60 -5.69 6.71
N ILE A 45 -13.46 -5.00 6.59
CA ILE A 45 -12.24 -5.54 5.99
C ILE A 45 -11.69 -6.70 6.83
N TYR A 46 -11.60 -6.53 8.16
CA TYR A 46 -11.10 -7.56 9.07
C TYR A 46 -11.96 -8.84 9.02
N GLU A 47 -13.27 -8.71 8.86
CA GLU A 47 -14.20 -9.86 8.77
C GLU A 47 -14.02 -10.66 7.47
N ASN A 48 -13.55 -10.05 6.39
CA ASN A 48 -13.46 -10.65 5.05
C ASN A 48 -12.04 -10.63 4.47
N GLY A 49 -11.04 -10.46 5.32
CA GLY A 49 -9.67 -10.21 4.91
C GLY A 49 -8.71 -10.29 6.09
N VAL A 50 -7.56 -9.63 5.96
CA VAL A 50 -6.54 -9.56 6.99
C VAL A 50 -6.02 -8.15 7.09
N ILE A 51 -5.67 -7.73 8.30
CA ILE A 51 -4.96 -6.47 8.52
C ILE A 51 -3.62 -6.83 9.12
N TRP A 52 -2.55 -6.46 8.42
CA TRP A 52 -1.18 -6.60 8.88
C TRP A 52 -0.80 -5.37 9.68
N GLY A 53 -0.06 -5.59 10.77
CA GLY A 53 0.48 -4.55 11.63
C GLY A 53 1.96 -4.78 11.89
N ALA A 54 2.72 -3.69 11.89
CA ALA A 54 4.09 -3.65 12.36
C ALA A 54 4.12 -3.05 13.76
N PHE A 55 4.75 -3.75 14.69
CA PHE A 55 4.80 -3.39 16.10
C PHE A 55 6.23 -3.09 16.53
N GLU A 56 6.42 -1.92 17.14
CA GLU A 56 7.67 -1.51 17.77
C GLU A 56 7.42 -1.23 19.25
N GLY A 57 8.20 -1.85 20.14
CA GLY A 57 8.02 -1.69 21.59
C GLY A 57 6.65 -2.16 22.11
N GLY A 58 5.91 -2.95 21.32
CA GLY A 58 4.56 -3.41 21.63
C GLY A 58 3.44 -2.47 21.18
N ALA A 59 3.76 -1.28 20.68
CA ALA A 59 2.79 -0.37 20.06
C ALA A 59 2.67 -0.66 18.56
N LEU A 60 1.48 -0.47 18.01
CA LEU A 60 1.26 -0.53 16.55
C LEU A 60 1.84 0.75 15.92
N ASP A 61 2.80 0.59 15.02
CA ASP A 61 3.49 1.71 14.37
C ASP A 61 3.02 1.92 12.92
N ALA A 62 2.75 0.82 12.21
CA ALA A 62 2.23 0.85 10.85
C ALA A 62 1.21 -0.26 10.64
N CYS A 63 0.27 -0.05 9.72
CA CYS A 63 -0.67 -1.10 9.30
C CYS A 63 -1.07 -0.98 7.83
N THR A 64 -1.42 -2.12 7.25
CA THR A 64 -1.97 -2.24 5.91
C THR A 64 -3.01 -3.35 5.90
N ALA A 65 -4.08 -3.14 5.14
CA ALA A 65 -5.16 -4.10 5.01
C ALA A 65 -5.04 -4.86 3.70
N VAL A 66 -5.42 -6.13 3.70
CA VAL A 66 -5.57 -6.96 2.51
C VAL A 66 -6.95 -7.58 2.52
N CYS A 67 -7.73 -7.36 1.46
CA CYS A 67 -9.06 -7.92 1.32
C CYS A 67 -9.40 -8.15 -0.15
N ARG A 68 -10.48 -8.89 -0.41
CA ARG A 68 -10.97 -9.06 -1.77
C ARG A 68 -11.45 -7.72 -2.37
N ALA A 69 -11.35 -7.61 -3.69
CA ALA A 69 -11.78 -6.44 -4.43
C ALA A 69 -13.30 -6.23 -4.36
N ASP A 70 -14.08 -7.30 -4.16
CA ASP A 70 -15.53 -7.25 -3.92
C ASP A 70 -15.93 -7.02 -2.45
N SER A 71 -14.97 -6.77 -1.56
CA SER A 71 -15.25 -6.36 -0.19
C SER A 71 -16.20 -5.15 -0.17
N PRO A 72 -17.17 -5.09 0.76
CA PRO A 72 -18.12 -3.98 0.87
C PRO A 72 -17.47 -2.67 1.34
N ALA A 73 -16.13 -2.61 1.41
CA ALA A 73 -15.41 -1.42 1.77
C ALA A 73 -15.44 -0.35 0.65
N ASP A 74 -15.46 0.93 1.01
CA ASP A 74 -15.63 2.03 0.06
C ASP A 74 -14.47 2.09 -0.95
N ILE A 75 -13.23 1.85 -0.50
CA ILE A 75 -12.06 1.79 -1.38
C ILE A 75 -12.11 0.61 -2.36
N CYS A 76 -12.64 -0.54 -1.93
CA CYS A 76 -12.83 -1.70 -2.78
C CYS A 76 -13.91 -1.44 -3.83
N THR A 77 -15.02 -0.82 -3.41
CA THR A 77 -16.08 -0.36 -4.31
C THR A 77 -15.54 0.64 -5.34
N ALA A 78 -14.71 1.59 -4.93
CA ALA A 78 -14.06 2.54 -5.83
C ALA A 78 -13.06 1.86 -6.78
N ALA A 79 -12.28 0.90 -6.29
CA ALA A 79 -11.35 0.11 -7.10
C ALA A 79 -12.09 -0.71 -8.16
N MET A 80 -13.19 -1.39 -7.81
CA MET A 80 -14.00 -2.18 -8.74
C MET A 80 -14.59 -1.35 -9.88
N LYS A 81 -14.92 -0.08 -9.65
CA LYS A 81 -15.40 0.84 -10.71
C LYS A 81 -14.36 1.08 -11.81
N THR A 82 -13.07 0.87 -11.55
CA THR A 82 -12.01 1.02 -12.56
C THR A 82 -11.98 -0.11 -13.60
N ARG A 83 -12.66 -1.24 -13.33
CA ARG A 83 -12.63 -2.46 -14.16
C ARG A 83 -11.23 -3.05 -14.38
N LEU A 84 -10.25 -2.68 -13.55
CA LEU A 84 -8.89 -3.24 -13.59
C LEU A 84 -8.73 -4.50 -12.72
N PHE A 85 -9.73 -4.77 -11.88
CA PHE A 85 -9.77 -5.86 -10.91
C PHE A 85 -11.00 -6.73 -11.15
N LEU A 86 -10.81 -8.03 -10.99
CA LEU A 86 -11.87 -9.02 -10.87
C LEU A 86 -12.30 -9.12 -9.39
N PRO A 87 -13.56 -9.49 -9.10
CA PRO A 87 -14.09 -9.60 -7.74
C PRO A 87 -13.22 -10.43 -6.79
N GLU A 88 -12.65 -11.52 -7.31
CA GLU A 88 -11.80 -12.47 -6.57
C GLU A 88 -10.39 -11.97 -6.32
N ASN A 89 -9.93 -10.91 -6.98
CA ASN A 89 -8.60 -10.38 -6.75
C ASN A 89 -8.45 -9.88 -5.33
N THR A 90 -7.30 -10.16 -4.73
CA THR A 90 -6.92 -9.62 -3.41
C THR A 90 -6.18 -8.30 -3.57
N LEU A 91 -6.67 -7.28 -2.85
CA LEU A 91 -6.15 -5.92 -2.86
C LEU A 91 -5.46 -5.63 -1.54
N MET A 92 -4.18 -5.31 -1.59
CA MET A 92 -3.48 -4.61 -0.53
C MET A 92 -3.83 -3.13 -0.61
N LEU A 93 -4.38 -2.62 0.48
CA LEU A 93 -4.79 -1.24 0.65
C LEU A 93 -3.58 -0.38 1.09
N PRO A 94 -3.66 0.95 0.90
CA PRO A 94 -2.57 1.86 1.29
C PRO A 94 -2.06 1.59 2.70
N CYS A 95 -0.75 1.50 2.88
CA CYS A 95 -0.16 1.35 4.21
C CYS A 95 -0.17 2.71 4.92
N ALA A 96 -0.59 2.75 6.18
CA ALA A 96 -0.53 3.93 7.03
C ALA A 96 0.42 3.72 8.21
N GLY A 97 0.96 4.82 8.74
CA GLY A 97 2.02 4.79 9.76
C GLY A 97 3.39 4.43 9.16
N GLY A 98 4.38 4.20 10.04
CA GLY A 98 5.74 3.80 9.65
C GLY A 98 6.51 4.85 8.84
N CYS A 99 7.29 5.69 9.53
CA CYS A 99 8.24 6.60 8.86
C CYS A 99 9.56 5.93 8.47
N ASP A 100 9.84 4.74 9.02
CA ASP A 100 11.07 3.99 8.79
C ASP A 100 10.93 3.00 7.62
N GLU A 101 11.91 3.00 6.70
CA GLU A 101 11.91 2.14 5.52
C GLU A 101 11.93 0.64 5.86
N ASN A 102 12.53 0.23 6.98
CA ASN A 102 12.56 -1.17 7.43
C ASN A 102 11.18 -1.64 7.88
N ILE A 103 10.41 -0.76 8.54
CA ILE A 103 9.04 -1.05 8.98
C ILE A 103 8.15 -1.25 7.76
N LEU A 104 8.22 -0.34 6.79
CA LEU A 104 7.48 -0.43 5.53
C LEU A 104 7.91 -1.66 4.71
N SER A 105 9.21 -1.92 4.58
CA SER A 105 9.71 -3.11 3.86
C SER A 105 9.20 -4.42 4.49
N SER A 106 9.23 -4.51 5.82
CA SER A 106 8.80 -5.71 6.54
C SER A 106 7.30 -5.96 6.40
N ILE A 107 6.47 -4.91 6.56
CA ILE A 107 5.01 -5.07 6.46
C ILE A 107 4.57 -5.37 5.02
N PHE A 108 5.21 -4.75 4.02
CA PHE A 108 4.93 -5.02 2.61
C PHE A 108 5.31 -6.46 2.24
N SER A 109 6.47 -6.94 2.69
CA SER A 109 6.90 -8.31 2.43
C SER A 109 5.92 -9.36 2.96
N CYS A 110 5.33 -9.13 4.15
CA CYS A 110 4.31 -10.01 4.70
C CYS A 110 2.97 -9.86 3.99
N ALA A 111 2.49 -8.64 3.80
CA ALA A 111 1.17 -8.38 3.19
C ALA A 111 1.10 -8.81 1.72
N ALA A 112 2.21 -8.70 0.97
CA ALA A 112 2.30 -9.13 -0.43
C ALA A 112 2.08 -10.63 -0.62
N LEU A 113 2.27 -11.45 0.42
CA LEU A 113 1.96 -12.88 0.35
C LEU A 113 0.47 -13.14 0.19
N ASP A 114 -0.37 -12.25 0.74
CA ASP A 114 -1.83 -12.36 0.76
C ASP A 114 -2.51 -11.53 -0.36
N ALA A 115 -1.75 -10.80 -1.19
CA ALA A 115 -2.29 -9.80 -2.13
C ALA A 115 -1.82 -9.99 -3.59
N ASP A 116 -2.76 -9.90 -4.53
CA ASP A 116 -2.52 -9.92 -5.98
C ASP A 116 -2.22 -8.53 -6.53
N SER A 117 -2.79 -7.50 -5.91
CA SER A 117 -2.68 -6.12 -6.33
C SER A 117 -2.50 -5.20 -5.14
N LEU A 118 -1.97 -4.01 -5.39
CA LEU A 118 -1.69 -3.01 -4.36
C LEU A 118 -2.15 -1.63 -4.84
N LEU A 119 -2.76 -0.87 -3.93
CA LEU A 119 -3.20 0.50 -4.14
C LEU A 119 -2.35 1.43 -3.27
N ILE A 120 -1.73 2.45 -3.87
CA ILE A 120 -1.00 3.49 -3.13
C ILE A 120 -1.48 4.88 -3.59
N PRO A 121 -1.90 5.79 -2.69
CA PRO A 121 -2.29 7.13 -3.08
C PRO A 121 -1.08 7.88 -3.61
N VAL A 122 -1.19 8.52 -4.79
CA VAL A 122 -0.05 9.17 -5.47
C VAL A 122 0.68 10.17 -4.57
N LYS A 123 -0.07 10.93 -3.78
CA LYS A 123 0.48 11.99 -2.92
C LYS A 123 1.31 11.45 -1.75
N SER A 124 0.94 10.30 -1.19
CA SER A 124 1.60 9.68 -0.03
C SER A 124 2.48 8.50 -0.42
N ALA A 125 2.78 8.34 -1.71
CA ALA A 125 3.46 7.15 -2.21
C ALA A 125 4.99 7.17 -1.99
N SER A 126 5.61 8.34 -1.85
CA SER A 126 7.08 8.48 -1.96
C SER A 126 7.89 7.52 -1.06
N ASN A 127 7.41 7.25 0.15
CA ASN A 127 8.04 6.32 1.11
C ASN A 127 7.63 4.84 0.92
N GLN A 128 6.54 4.55 0.21
CA GLN A 128 6.01 3.20 0.03
C GLN A 128 6.46 2.52 -1.27
N LEU A 129 6.91 3.32 -2.25
CA LEU A 129 7.21 2.83 -3.59
C LEU A 129 8.33 1.78 -3.61
N SER A 130 9.46 2.03 -2.92
CA SER A 130 10.55 1.06 -2.86
C SER A 130 10.10 -0.26 -2.27
N SER A 131 9.43 -0.22 -1.11
CA SER A 131 8.88 -1.40 -0.45
C SER A 131 7.87 -2.15 -1.32
N ALA A 132 7.09 -1.47 -2.15
CA ALA A 132 6.19 -2.10 -3.13
C ALA A 132 6.95 -2.91 -4.19
N PHE A 133 7.98 -2.33 -4.80
CA PHE A 133 8.78 -3.04 -5.81
C PHE A 133 9.58 -4.18 -5.19
N ASP A 134 10.18 -3.97 -4.02
CA ASP A 134 10.95 -4.98 -3.29
C ASP A 134 10.06 -6.17 -2.89
N ALA A 135 8.80 -5.91 -2.56
CA ALA A 135 7.79 -6.94 -2.29
C ALA A 135 7.28 -7.67 -3.55
N GLY A 136 7.81 -7.34 -4.74
CA GLY A 136 7.53 -8.05 -6.00
C GLY A 136 6.34 -7.50 -6.80
N PHE A 137 5.87 -6.30 -6.49
CA PHE A 137 4.84 -5.63 -7.27
C PHE A 137 5.40 -4.87 -8.48
N SER A 138 4.59 -4.72 -9.52
CA SER A 138 4.86 -3.85 -10.68
C SER A 138 3.78 -2.81 -10.84
N LEU A 139 4.18 -1.58 -11.13
CA LEU A 139 3.26 -0.50 -11.43
C LEU A 139 2.66 -0.71 -12.82
N VAL A 140 1.33 -0.80 -12.90
CA VAL A 140 0.59 -1.08 -14.15
C VAL A 140 -0.39 0.01 -14.55
N ALA A 141 -0.85 0.83 -13.61
CA ALA A 141 -1.76 1.93 -13.90
C ALA A 141 -1.66 3.05 -12.86
N MET A 142 -2.09 4.24 -13.26
CA MET A 142 -2.36 5.36 -12.36
C MET A 142 -3.75 5.89 -12.68
N ARG A 143 -4.68 5.82 -11.73
CA ARG A 143 -6.10 6.16 -11.95
C ARG A 143 -6.71 6.90 -10.77
N PRO A 144 -7.63 7.85 -11.01
CA PRO A 144 -8.50 8.35 -9.95
C PRO A 144 -9.45 7.24 -9.49
N LEU A 145 -9.63 7.09 -8.19
CA LEU A 145 -10.55 6.12 -7.59
C LEU A 145 -11.82 6.85 -7.11
N PHE A 146 -12.57 7.41 -8.06
CA PHE A 146 -13.82 8.17 -7.85
C PHE A 146 -13.69 9.28 -6.77
N GLU A 147 -14.23 9.07 -5.56
CA GLU A 147 -14.15 10.00 -4.42
C GLU A 147 -12.74 10.07 -3.79
N LEU A 148 -11.86 9.13 -4.16
CA LEU A 148 -10.48 9.09 -3.71
C LEU A 148 -9.56 9.73 -4.76
N ARG A 149 -8.48 10.34 -4.27
CA ARG A 149 -7.41 10.91 -5.10
C ARG A 149 -6.80 9.86 -6.06
N PRO A 150 -6.01 10.28 -7.06
CA PRO A 150 -5.27 9.34 -7.90
C PRO A 150 -4.46 8.33 -7.06
N HIS A 151 -4.54 7.06 -7.45
CA HIS A 151 -3.77 5.96 -6.89
C HIS A 151 -2.87 5.37 -7.97
N TYR A 152 -1.66 5.00 -7.56
CA TYR A 152 -0.86 4.01 -8.25
C TYR A 152 -1.46 2.64 -8.01
N ILE A 153 -1.62 1.88 -9.11
CA ILE A 153 -2.16 0.54 -9.12
C ILE A 153 -1.04 -0.41 -9.51
N PHE A 154 -0.77 -1.32 -8.59
CA PHE A 154 0.26 -2.32 -8.69
C PHE A 154 -0.35 -3.70 -8.87
N LYS A 155 0.31 -4.56 -9.64
CA LYS A 155 0.00 -5.99 -9.73
C LYS A 155 1.22 -6.81 -9.37
N ARG A 156 1.02 -7.91 -8.66
CA ARG A 156 2.10 -8.86 -8.34
C ARG A 156 2.62 -9.44 -9.65
N LYS A 157 3.94 -9.48 -9.82
CA LYS A 157 4.53 -10.11 -11.02
C LYS A 157 4.16 -11.59 -11.01
N SER A 158 3.40 -12.05 -12.01
CA SER A 158 3.43 -13.47 -12.34
C SER A 158 4.78 -13.77 -13.01
N LEU A 159 5.28 -14.99 -12.84
CA LEU A 159 6.56 -15.43 -13.44
C LEU A 159 6.58 -15.25 -14.98
N ASP A 160 5.40 -15.16 -15.61
CA ASP A 160 5.22 -15.05 -17.06
C ASP A 160 4.94 -13.62 -17.56
N PHE A 161 4.87 -12.63 -16.67
CA PHE A 161 4.51 -11.27 -17.05
C PHE A 161 5.68 -10.55 -17.75
N LYS A 162 5.73 -10.62 -19.09
CA LYS A 162 6.63 -9.83 -19.93
C LYS A 162 5.91 -8.59 -20.42
N SER A 163 6.19 -7.45 -19.79
CA SER A 163 5.78 -6.14 -20.29
C SER A 163 7.00 -5.27 -20.59
N PRO A 164 6.93 -4.43 -21.63
CA PRO A 164 7.99 -3.47 -21.90
C PRO A 164 8.17 -2.55 -20.69
N SER A 165 9.40 -2.49 -20.19
CA SER A 165 9.75 -1.66 -19.03
C SER A 165 10.37 -0.33 -19.48
N VAL A 166 10.01 0.75 -18.79
CA VAL A 166 10.57 2.08 -19.04
C VAL A 166 11.08 2.69 -17.74
N LYS A 167 12.22 3.38 -17.81
CA LYS A 167 12.74 4.19 -16.71
C LYS A 167 12.11 5.58 -16.77
N MET A 168 11.59 6.05 -15.65
CA MET A 168 10.99 7.39 -15.55
C MET A 168 10.89 7.87 -14.11
N ASN A 169 10.79 9.18 -13.97
CA ASN A 169 10.51 9.82 -12.69
C ASN A 169 9.01 9.69 -12.35
N ILE A 170 8.69 9.10 -11.19
CA ILE A 170 7.31 8.90 -10.74
C ILE A 170 6.58 10.21 -10.41
N ALA A 171 7.32 11.28 -10.12
CA ALA A 171 6.78 12.61 -9.91
C ALA A 171 6.25 13.23 -11.22
N ASP A 172 6.76 12.81 -12.38
CA ASP A 172 6.17 13.15 -13.68
C ASP A 172 4.95 12.26 -13.97
N THR A 173 3.90 12.53 -13.20
CA THR A 173 2.63 11.79 -13.26
C THR A 173 1.99 11.81 -14.64
N LEU A 174 2.22 12.84 -15.46
CA LEU A 174 1.66 12.94 -16.82
C LEU A 174 2.34 11.97 -17.77
N SER A 175 3.67 12.01 -17.85
CA SER A 175 4.45 11.11 -18.71
C SER A 175 4.27 9.67 -18.28
N LEU A 176 4.24 9.42 -16.97
CA LEU A 176 3.95 8.12 -16.39
C LEU A 176 2.55 7.61 -16.78
N SER A 177 1.51 8.42 -16.65
CA SER A 177 0.15 8.02 -17.03
C SER A 177 0.07 7.59 -18.50
N ARG A 178 0.67 8.37 -19.40
CA ARG A 178 0.70 8.08 -20.84
C ARG A 178 1.47 6.81 -21.17
N ALA A 179 2.59 6.58 -20.50
CA ALA A 179 3.36 5.35 -20.71
C ALA A 179 2.58 4.11 -20.26
N LEU A 180 1.96 4.18 -19.07
CA LEU A 180 1.12 3.09 -18.56
C LEU A 180 -0.08 2.80 -19.48
N GLU A 181 -0.69 3.85 -20.07
CA GLU A 181 -1.76 3.71 -21.07
C GLU A 181 -1.32 3.04 -22.36
N ASN A 182 -0.06 3.23 -22.75
CA ASN A 182 0.54 2.57 -23.92
C ASN A 182 1.07 1.16 -23.62
N GLY A 183 0.73 0.58 -22.46
CA GLY A 183 1.09 -0.79 -22.09
C GLY A 183 2.51 -0.96 -21.54
N PHE A 184 3.23 0.14 -21.25
CA PHE A 184 4.47 0.06 -20.51
C PHE A 184 4.20 -0.25 -19.04
N THR A 185 5.16 -0.89 -18.38
CA THR A 185 5.11 -1.15 -16.93
C THR A 185 6.41 -0.69 -16.27
N GLY A 186 6.34 -0.23 -15.03
CA GLY A 186 7.50 0.35 -14.34
C GLY A 186 8.25 -0.71 -13.53
N VAL A 187 9.55 -0.91 -13.82
CA VAL A 187 10.46 -1.75 -12.99
C VAL A 187 11.64 -0.93 -12.45
N SER A 188 11.77 0.34 -12.79
CA SER A 188 12.90 1.16 -12.33
C SER A 188 12.45 2.61 -12.17
N LEU A 189 12.06 2.95 -10.95
CA LEU A 189 11.89 4.34 -10.54
C LEU A 189 13.25 4.90 -10.16
N GLU A 190 13.68 5.99 -10.79
CA GLU A 190 14.78 6.78 -10.23
C GLU A 190 14.17 7.72 -9.18
N ARG A 191 14.52 7.48 -7.90
CA ARG A 191 14.29 8.41 -6.79
C ARG A 191 15.20 9.62 -7.01
N GLU A 192 14.86 10.51 -7.93
CA GLU A 192 15.49 11.84 -7.95
C GLU A 192 14.84 12.71 -6.87
N TYR A 193 15.45 12.69 -5.68
CA TYR A 193 15.19 13.68 -4.64
C TYR A 193 15.67 15.05 -5.15
N VAL A 194 14.77 15.85 -5.69
CA VAL A 194 14.99 17.31 -5.71
C VAL A 194 14.61 17.83 -4.34
N ILE A 195 15.57 17.82 -3.41
CA ILE A 195 15.52 18.73 -2.26
C ILE A 195 15.66 20.12 -2.86
N MET A 196 14.56 20.82 -3.05
CA MET A 196 14.61 22.27 -3.24
C MET A 196 15.17 22.84 -1.93
N LYS A 197 16.39 23.37 -2.00
CA LYS A 197 16.90 24.33 -1.01
C LYS A 197 16.10 25.62 -1.09
#